data_AF-A0A954GXR4-F1
#
_entry.id   AF-A0A954GXR4-F1
#
_cell.length_a   1.000
_cell.length_b   1.000
_cell.length_c   1.000
_cell.angle_alpha   90.00
_cell.angle_beta   90.00
_cell.angle_gamma   90.00
#
_symmetry.space_group_name_H-M   'P 1'
#
loop_
_entity.id
_entity.type
_entity.pdbx_description
1 polymer ?
#
loop_
_entity_poly.entity_id
_entity_poly.type
_entity_poly.pdbx_seq_one_letter_code
_entity_poly.pdbx_strand_id
1 'polypeptide(L)'
;MSSTMTPKPESHTTAEQWCESGRLVVHTKGADAGLIRLDLEVRGFKSAEEACRAVKLIFVGESQPLSARHAVGNNGRFVLGYYSGEIANGGYLPGEAVACWEIDGQQHRMKVLFTETATKALTRGGVEAANIPGGMPSQTYPKAVSLLVLLASGCFLAFAILLLIL
;
A
#
# COMPACT_ATOMS: atom_id res chain seq x y z
N MET A 1 48.16 15.50 -28.53
CA MET A 1 47.34 14.52 -27.79
C MET A 1 47.16 15.00 -26.37
N SER A 2 45.93 15.38 -26.00
CA SER A 2 45.28 15.08 -24.71
C SER A 2 44.06 16.00 -24.58
N SER A 3 42.91 15.47 -25.01
CA SER A 3 41.60 16.06 -24.70
C SER A 3 41.25 15.68 -23.28
N THR A 4 41.26 16.64 -22.36
CA THR A 4 40.76 16.41 -21.00
C THR A 4 39.22 16.46 -21.06
N MET A 5 38.59 15.30 -21.17
CA MET A 5 37.16 15.14 -20.94
C MET A 5 36.88 15.35 -19.45
N THR A 6 36.30 16.50 -19.09
CA THR A 6 35.57 16.66 -17.84
C THR A 6 34.24 15.90 -17.94
N PRO A 7 33.93 14.97 -17.02
CA PRO A 7 32.61 14.37 -16.97
C PRO A 7 31.61 15.46 -16.57
N LYS A 8 30.60 15.64 -17.42
CA LYS A 8 29.45 16.52 -17.15
C LYS A 8 28.64 15.87 -16.01
N PRO A 9 28.32 16.56 -14.91
CA PRO A 9 27.38 16.01 -13.94
C PRO A 9 26.02 15.88 -14.63
N GLU A 10 25.56 14.66 -14.81
CA GLU A 10 24.18 14.37 -15.18
C GLU A 10 23.29 14.89 -14.07
N SER A 11 22.77 16.12 -14.25
CA SER A 11 21.76 16.68 -13.37
C SER A 11 20.49 15.88 -13.60
N HIS A 12 20.30 14.83 -12.81
CA HIS A 12 18.97 14.28 -12.59
C HIS A 12 18.16 15.36 -11.87
N THR A 13 17.51 16.22 -12.66
CA THR A 13 16.63 17.28 -12.17
C THR A 13 15.47 16.59 -11.47
N THR A 14 15.58 16.43 -10.15
CA THR A 14 14.49 15.93 -9.31
C THR A 14 13.46 17.04 -9.23
N ALA A 15 12.32 16.85 -9.92
CA ALA A 15 11.22 17.78 -9.82
C ALA A 15 10.47 17.48 -8.51
N GLU A 16 10.84 18.19 -7.44
CA GLU A 16 10.09 18.14 -6.18
C GLU A 16 8.74 18.82 -6.36
N GLN A 17 7.72 18.03 -6.69
CA GLN A 17 6.34 18.51 -6.75
C GLN A 17 5.64 18.22 -5.43
N TRP A 18 5.49 19.26 -4.62
CA TRP A 18 4.76 19.22 -3.36
C TRP A 18 3.26 19.26 -3.65
N CYS A 19 2.61 18.10 -3.68
CA CYS A 19 1.14 18.00 -3.72
C CYS A 19 0.59 17.80 -2.30
N GLU A 20 -0.44 18.57 -1.93
CA GLU A 20 -0.95 18.72 -0.55
C GLU A 20 -1.85 17.56 -0.03
N SER A 21 -1.87 16.37 -0.65
CA SER A 21 -2.96 15.42 -0.37
C SER A 21 -2.58 13.93 -0.45
N GLY A 22 -1.50 13.55 0.26
CA GLY A 22 -1.18 12.14 0.53
C GLY A 22 -1.66 11.69 1.92
N ARG A 23 -2.62 10.75 2.01
CA ARG A 23 -3.03 10.11 3.28
C ARG A 23 -2.59 8.66 3.29
N LEU A 24 -1.89 8.25 4.34
CA LEU A 24 -1.40 6.90 4.54
C LEU A 24 -2.05 6.25 5.77
N VAL A 25 -2.75 5.16 5.52
CA VAL A 25 -3.41 4.36 6.53
C VAL A 25 -2.67 3.03 6.67
N VAL A 26 -2.27 2.69 7.89
CA VAL A 26 -1.43 1.53 8.18
C VAL A 26 -2.15 0.59 9.15
N HIS A 27 -2.24 -0.68 8.77
CA HIS A 27 -2.72 -1.74 9.64
C HIS A 27 -1.56 -2.30 10.45
N THR A 28 -1.52 -2.05 11.75
CA THR A 28 -0.41 -2.47 12.61
C THR A 28 -0.72 -3.73 13.43
N LYS A 29 -1.97 -4.22 13.40
CA LYS A 29 -2.42 -5.36 14.21
C LYS A 29 -3.53 -6.14 13.49
N GLY A 30 -3.75 -7.37 13.91
CA GLY A 30 -4.82 -8.24 13.40
C GLY A 30 -4.44 -8.98 12.12
N ALA A 31 -5.44 -9.57 11.45
CA ALA A 31 -5.24 -10.35 10.22
C ALA A 31 -4.67 -9.52 9.05
N ASP A 32 -4.88 -8.21 9.10
CA ASP A 32 -4.44 -7.26 8.08
C ASP A 32 -3.11 -6.57 8.41
N ALA A 33 -2.41 -7.00 9.48
CA ALA A 33 -1.17 -6.38 9.89
C ALA A 33 -0.14 -6.30 8.74
N GLY A 34 0.47 -5.13 8.58
CA GLY A 34 1.39 -4.83 7.49
C GLY A 34 0.74 -4.29 6.22
N LEU A 35 -0.59 -4.35 6.07
CA LEU A 35 -1.28 -3.70 4.96
C LEU A 35 -1.24 -2.18 5.12
N ILE A 36 -0.97 -1.50 4.00
CA ILE A 36 -0.81 -0.06 3.94
C ILE A 36 -1.62 0.45 2.76
N ARG A 37 -2.39 1.51 2.98
CA ARG A 37 -3.14 2.23 1.95
C ARG A 37 -2.57 3.63 1.82
N LEU A 38 -2.33 4.06 0.59
CA LEU A 38 -1.98 5.43 0.24
C LEU A 38 -3.06 6.01 -0.68
N ASP A 39 -3.72 7.07 -0.23
CA ASP A 39 -4.54 7.94 -1.07
C ASP A 39 -3.62 8.98 -1.71
N LEU A 40 -3.65 9.08 -3.04
CA LEU A 40 -2.70 9.86 -3.82
C LEU A 40 -3.39 10.62 -4.95
N GLU A 41 -3.14 11.93 -5.05
CA GLU A 41 -3.44 12.72 -6.24
C GLU A 41 -2.15 13.03 -7.01
N VAL A 42 -1.96 12.36 -8.15
CA VAL A 42 -0.82 12.52 -9.05
C VAL A 42 -1.27 12.68 -10.49
N ARG A 43 -1.00 13.86 -11.06
CA ARG A 43 -1.22 14.12 -12.48
C ARG A 43 -0.06 13.49 -13.25
N GLY A 44 -0.36 12.55 -14.14
CA GLY A 44 0.69 11.86 -14.90
C GLY A 44 0.34 10.44 -15.32
N PHE A 45 -0.46 9.74 -14.51
CA PHE A 45 -0.95 8.40 -14.84
C PHE A 45 -2.39 8.45 -15.36
N LYS A 46 -2.66 7.67 -16.40
CA LYS A 46 -3.99 7.58 -17.01
C LYS A 46 -4.84 6.47 -16.39
N SER A 47 -4.20 5.45 -15.80
CA SER A 47 -4.90 4.32 -15.17
C SER A 47 -4.29 3.91 -13.83
N ALA A 48 -5.08 3.17 -13.05
CA ALA A 48 -4.65 2.61 -11.79
C ALA A 48 -3.50 1.61 -11.97
N GLU A 49 -3.52 0.78 -13.02
CA GLU A 49 -2.46 -0.19 -13.30
C GLU A 49 -1.12 0.50 -13.59
N GLU A 50 -1.16 1.65 -14.26
CA GLU A 50 0.03 2.46 -14.51
C GLU A 50 0.60 3.02 -13.21
N ALA A 51 -0.26 3.63 -12.38
CA ALA A 51 0.12 4.11 -11.06
C ALA A 51 0.64 2.98 -10.15
N CYS A 52 0.03 1.79 -10.18
CA CYS A 52 0.44 0.63 -9.40
C CYS A 52 1.87 0.18 -9.72
N ARG A 53 2.25 0.24 -11.00
CA ARG A 53 3.58 -0.19 -11.44
C ARG A 53 4.64 0.88 -11.13
N ALA A 54 4.28 2.14 -11.33
CA ALA A 54 5.20 3.26 -11.26
C ALA A 54 5.43 3.80 -9.83
N VAL A 55 4.39 3.88 -9.01
CA VAL A 55 4.48 4.54 -7.69
C VAL A 55 5.06 3.59 -6.64
N LYS A 56 6.18 4.00 -6.05
CA LYS A 56 6.81 3.35 -4.91
C LYS A 56 6.59 4.16 -3.64
N LEU A 57 6.54 3.48 -2.50
CA LEU A 57 6.42 4.08 -1.18
C LEU A 57 7.71 3.81 -0.39
N ILE A 58 8.32 4.84 0.18
CA ILE A 58 9.55 4.75 0.97
C ILE A 58 9.24 5.29 2.36
N PHE A 59 9.55 4.52 3.41
CA PHE A 59 9.55 5.03 4.77
C PHE A 59 10.90 5.68 5.07
N VAL A 60 10.90 6.85 5.72
CA VAL A 60 12.13 7.57 6.04
C VAL A 60 12.94 6.73 7.04
N GLY A 61 14.18 6.42 6.67
CA GLY A 61 15.06 5.52 7.43
C GLY A 61 15.09 4.09 6.92
N GLU A 62 14.18 3.71 6.02
CA GLU A 62 14.22 2.41 5.32
C GLU A 62 14.96 2.54 3.99
N SER A 63 15.72 1.50 3.64
CA SER A 63 16.54 1.47 2.42
C SER A 63 15.79 0.90 1.21
N GLN A 64 14.69 0.17 1.43
CA GLN A 64 13.96 -0.51 0.37
C GLN A 64 12.60 0.15 0.10
N PRO A 65 12.35 0.66 -1.12
CA PRO A 65 11.02 1.11 -1.51
C PRO A 65 10.04 -0.05 -1.59
N LEU A 66 8.85 0.14 -1.04
CA LEU A 66 7.71 -0.73 -1.22
C LEU A 66 7.08 -0.49 -2.59
N SER A 67 6.81 -1.58 -3.31
CA SER A 67 6.03 -1.55 -4.54
C SER A 67 4.55 -1.74 -4.24
N ALA A 68 3.70 -0.98 -4.93
CA ALA A 68 2.26 -1.16 -4.81
C ALA A 68 1.87 -2.55 -5.38
N ARG A 69 0.96 -3.23 -4.69
CA ARG A 69 0.42 -4.54 -5.09
C ARG A 69 -0.95 -4.42 -5.73
N HIS A 70 -1.66 -3.35 -5.43
CA HIS A 70 -2.96 -3.03 -6.00
C HIS A 70 -3.09 -1.51 -6.10
N ALA A 71 -3.84 -1.05 -7.10
CA ALA A 71 -4.27 0.32 -7.23
C ALA A 71 -5.71 0.36 -7.76
N VAL A 72 -6.43 1.40 -7.40
CA VAL A 72 -7.69 1.78 -8.05
C VAL A 72 -7.77 3.27 -8.25
N GLY A 73 -8.79 3.70 -8.99
CA GLY A 73 -9.02 5.10 -9.32
C GLY A 73 -8.66 5.40 -10.76
N ASN A 74 -8.80 6.65 -11.14
CA ASN A 74 -8.57 7.11 -12.50
C ASN A 74 -8.24 8.61 -12.50
N ASN A 75 -7.79 9.11 -13.65
CA ASN A 75 -7.65 10.55 -13.92
C ASN A 75 -6.85 11.30 -12.84
N GLY A 76 -5.74 10.70 -12.40
CA GLY A 76 -4.83 11.32 -11.45
C GLY A 76 -5.21 11.20 -9.98
N ARG A 77 -6.31 10.52 -9.64
CA ARG A 77 -6.67 10.19 -8.26
C ARG A 77 -6.65 8.69 -8.07
N PHE A 78 -5.76 8.23 -7.19
CA PHE A 78 -5.50 6.82 -6.99
C PHE A 78 -5.48 6.43 -5.51
N VAL A 79 -5.90 5.21 -5.24
CA VAL A 79 -5.71 4.54 -3.96
C VAL A 79 -4.80 3.35 -4.19
N LEU A 80 -3.61 3.38 -3.59
CA LEU A 80 -2.55 2.40 -3.77
C LEU A 80 -2.42 1.54 -2.50
N GLY A 81 -2.31 0.22 -2.68
CA GLY A 81 -2.13 -0.76 -1.61
C GLY A 81 -0.70 -1.31 -1.59
N TYR A 82 -0.10 -1.35 -0.40
CA TYR A 82 1.24 -1.88 -0.14
C TYR A 82 1.21 -2.90 1.00
N TYR A 83 2.31 -3.63 1.17
CA TYR A 83 2.52 -4.53 2.30
C TYR A 83 3.95 -4.40 2.83
N SER A 84 4.09 -4.25 4.15
CA SER A 84 5.37 -4.31 4.86
C SER A 84 5.34 -5.43 5.90
N GLY A 85 6.26 -6.41 5.75
CA GLY A 85 6.44 -7.46 6.74
C GLY A 85 7.03 -6.95 8.06
N GLU A 86 7.82 -5.88 8.03
CA GLU A 86 8.38 -5.26 9.23
C GLU A 86 7.29 -4.66 10.10
N ILE A 87 6.32 -3.96 9.48
CA ILE A 87 5.14 -3.43 10.18
C ILE A 87 4.24 -4.58 10.64
N ALA A 88 4.05 -5.62 9.82
CA ALA A 88 3.24 -6.79 10.20
C ALA A 88 3.77 -7.46 11.48
N ASN A 89 5.09 -7.60 11.59
CA ASN A 89 5.74 -8.29 12.71
C ASN A 89 6.00 -7.37 13.91
N GLY A 90 6.38 -6.11 13.67
CA GLY A 90 6.74 -5.14 14.70
C GLY A 90 5.57 -4.36 15.27
N GLY A 91 4.45 -4.28 14.54
CA GLY A 91 3.23 -3.60 14.98
C GLY A 91 3.38 -2.10 15.23
N TYR A 92 4.39 -1.47 14.64
CA TYR A 92 4.65 -0.04 14.77
C TYR A 92 4.04 0.76 13.61
N LEU A 93 3.79 2.04 13.87
CA LEU A 93 3.40 2.99 12.84
C LEU A 93 4.66 3.72 12.35
N PRO A 94 4.95 3.75 11.04
CA PRO A 94 6.12 4.49 10.52
C PRO A 94 5.97 5.99 10.74
N GLY A 95 7.09 6.68 10.97
CA GLY A 95 7.11 8.12 11.26
C GLY A 95 6.79 8.97 10.03
N GLU A 96 7.65 8.91 9.01
CA GLU A 96 7.48 9.66 7.77
C GLU A 96 7.52 8.72 6.56
N ALA A 97 6.75 9.05 5.52
CA ALA A 97 6.71 8.31 4.27
C ALA A 97 6.77 9.24 3.07
N VAL A 98 7.37 8.76 1.98
CA VAL A 98 7.52 9.46 0.71
C VAL A 98 7.03 8.56 -0.41
N ALA A 99 6.09 9.03 -1.20
CA ALA A 99 5.73 8.40 -2.47
C ALA A 99 6.66 8.91 -3.56
N CYS A 100 7.21 8.03 -4.38
CA CYS A 100 8.07 8.42 -5.50
C CYS A 100 7.69 7.68 -6.78
N TRP A 101 7.82 8.35 -7.90
CA TRP A 101 7.54 7.80 -9.22
C TRP A 101 8.38 8.53 -10.29
N GLU A 102 8.39 8.01 -11.51
CA GLU A 102 9.12 8.59 -12.63
C GLU A 102 8.16 8.80 -13.81
N ILE A 103 8.26 9.96 -14.47
CA ILE A 103 7.53 10.30 -15.68
C ILE A 103 8.51 10.98 -16.63
N ASP A 104 8.59 10.52 -17.88
CA ASP A 104 9.46 11.10 -18.91
C ASP A 104 10.93 11.27 -18.47
N GLY A 105 11.45 10.34 -17.66
CA GLY A 105 12.82 10.37 -17.13
C GLY A 105 13.04 11.34 -15.96
N GLN A 106 11.99 12.01 -15.48
CA GLN A 106 12.03 12.89 -14.33
C GLN A 106 11.52 12.16 -13.08
N GLN A 107 12.33 12.18 -12.02
CA GLN A 107 11.93 11.64 -10.74
C GLN A 107 11.06 12.65 -9.99
N HIS A 108 9.88 12.20 -9.58
CA HIS A 108 8.93 12.92 -8.76
C HIS A 108 8.84 12.28 -7.39
N ARG A 109 8.67 13.12 -6.37
CA ARG A 109 8.54 12.70 -4.97
C ARG A 109 7.47 13.54 -4.28
N MET A 110 6.75 12.91 -3.37
CA MET A 110 5.73 13.55 -2.54
C MET A 110 5.85 13.04 -1.11
N LYS A 111 6.03 13.96 -0.17
CA LYS A 111 5.91 13.62 1.25
C LYS A 111 4.46 13.30 1.57
N VAL A 112 4.23 12.15 2.18
CA VAL A 112 2.93 11.77 2.72
C VAL A 112 2.67 12.61 3.97
N LEU A 113 1.53 13.30 4.01
CA LEU A 113 1.27 14.32 5.03
C LEU A 113 0.62 13.74 6.29
N PHE A 114 -0.12 12.64 6.17
CA PHE A 114 -0.84 12.04 7.29
C PHE A 114 -0.62 10.54 7.33
N THR A 115 0.17 10.07 8.29
CA THR A 115 0.33 8.64 8.60
C THR A 115 -0.47 8.32 9.85
N GLU A 116 -1.42 7.39 9.75
CA GLU A 116 -2.24 6.97 10.89
C GLU A 116 -2.53 5.46 10.88
N THR A 117 -2.93 4.94 12.03
CA THR A 117 -3.37 3.54 12.12
C THR A 117 -4.77 3.36 11.55
N ALA A 118 -5.07 2.19 10.99
CA ALA A 118 -6.41 1.85 10.48
C ALA A 118 -7.51 2.02 11.54
N THR A 119 -7.22 1.70 12.81
CA THR A 119 -8.15 1.92 13.93
C THR A 119 -8.48 3.40 14.12
N LYS A 120 -7.48 4.30 14.03
CA LYS A 120 -7.73 5.74 14.13
C LYS A 120 -8.48 6.27 12.91
N ALA A 121 -8.13 5.79 11.71
CA ALA A 121 -8.82 6.13 10.48
C ALA A 121 -10.30 5.74 10.53
N LEU A 122 -10.61 4.55 11.07
CA LEU A 122 -11.98 4.05 11.29
C LEU A 122 -12.79 5.00 12.19
N THR A 123 -12.21 5.42 13.32
CA THR A 123 -12.89 6.31 14.27
C THR A 123 -13.16 7.69 13.67
N ARG A 124 -12.28 8.20 12.81
CA ARG A 124 -12.39 9.55 12.24
C ARG A 124 -13.25 9.62 10.96
N GLY A 125 -13.18 8.60 10.12
CA GLY A 125 -13.75 8.62 8.76
C GLY A 125 -14.59 7.41 8.40
N GLY A 126 -14.91 6.54 9.37
CA GLY A 126 -15.69 5.34 9.15
C GLY A 126 -14.92 4.20 8.46
N VAL A 127 -15.65 3.12 8.17
CA VAL A 127 -15.06 1.85 7.67
C VAL A 127 -14.32 2.05 6.35
N GLU A 128 -14.82 2.93 5.48
CA GLU A 128 -14.20 3.23 4.19
C GLU A 128 -12.82 3.85 4.31
N ALA A 129 -12.54 4.59 5.38
CA ALA A 129 -11.21 5.15 5.64
C ALA A 129 -10.20 4.10 6.12
N ALA A 130 -10.67 2.99 6.70
CA ALA A 130 -9.84 1.93 7.25
C ALA A 130 -9.73 0.68 6.36
N ASN A 131 -10.76 0.33 5.59
CA ASN A 131 -10.91 -1.00 4.98
C ASN A 131 -10.81 -1.05 3.45
N ILE A 132 -10.33 0.00 2.78
CA ILE A 132 -10.16 -0.04 1.31
C ILE A 132 -8.66 -0.05 0.93
N PRO A 133 -7.93 -1.17 1.09
CA PRO A 133 -6.60 -1.32 0.53
C PRO A 133 -6.72 -1.55 -0.99
N GLY A 134 -6.81 -0.46 -1.77
CA GLY A 134 -7.03 -0.55 -3.22
C GLY A 134 -8.45 -1.07 -3.53
N GLY A 135 -9.33 -0.17 -3.96
CA GLY A 135 -10.78 -0.39 -4.09
C GLY A 135 -11.27 -1.51 -5.00
N MET A 136 -11.24 -2.74 -4.50
CA MET A 136 -12.35 -3.62 -4.77
C MET A 136 -13.53 -3.26 -3.86
N PRO A 137 -14.78 -3.23 -4.39
CA PRO A 137 -15.95 -3.28 -3.54
C PRO A 137 -15.83 -4.52 -2.63
N SER A 138 -16.42 -4.42 -1.44
CA SER A 138 -16.38 -5.35 -0.30
C SER A 138 -16.65 -6.85 -0.55
N GLN A 139 -16.77 -7.29 -1.80
CA GLN A 139 -17.11 -8.65 -2.20
C GLN A 139 -15.92 -9.56 -2.58
N THR A 140 -14.69 -9.04 -2.69
CA THR A 140 -13.56 -9.84 -3.25
C THR A 140 -12.32 -9.97 -2.34
N TYR A 141 -12.33 -9.44 -1.11
CA TYR A 141 -11.34 -9.78 -0.07
C TYR A 141 -11.99 -10.76 0.94
N PRO A 142 -11.28 -11.80 1.39
CA PRO A 142 -11.49 -13.15 0.91
C PRO A 142 -12.55 -13.96 1.70
N LYS A 143 -13.58 -14.44 1.02
CA LYS A 143 -14.36 -15.62 1.44
C LYS A 143 -13.50 -16.90 1.56
N ALA A 144 -12.24 -16.89 1.12
CA ALA A 144 -11.34 -18.05 1.19
C ALA A 144 -10.96 -18.42 2.63
N VAL A 145 -10.85 -17.45 3.56
CA VAL A 145 -10.56 -17.75 4.97
C VAL A 145 -11.84 -18.24 5.68
N SER A 146 -13.00 -17.64 5.39
CA SER A 146 -14.30 -18.16 5.87
C SER A 146 -14.60 -19.55 5.32
N LEU A 147 -14.23 -19.86 4.08
CA LEU A 147 -14.40 -21.18 3.48
C LEU A 147 -13.48 -22.22 4.14
N LEU A 148 -12.24 -21.86 4.46
CA LEU A 148 -11.32 -22.73 5.21
C LEU A 148 -11.81 -23.00 6.63
N VAL A 149 -12.34 -21.98 7.31
CA VAL A 149 -12.96 -22.15 8.65
C VAL A 149 -14.23 -23.00 8.56
N LEU A 150 -15.08 -22.82 7.54
CA LEU A 150 -16.28 -23.64 7.33
C LEU A 150 -15.94 -25.10 6.96
N LEU A 151 -14.91 -25.32 6.13
CA LEU A 151 -14.43 -26.66 5.79
C LEU A 151 -13.82 -27.37 7.00
N ALA A 152 -13.00 -26.66 7.80
CA ALA A 152 -12.44 -27.21 9.04
C ALA A 152 -13.54 -27.54 10.07
N SER A 153 -14.57 -26.68 10.19
CA SER A 153 -15.72 -26.90 11.07
C SER A 153 -16.58 -28.09 10.62
N GLY A 154 -16.80 -28.23 9.31
CA GLY A 154 -17.56 -29.33 8.73
C GLY A 154 -16.88 -30.68 8.91
N CYS A 155 -15.56 -30.75 8.72
CA CYS A 155 -14.78 -31.97 8.98
C CYS A 155 -14.78 -32.37 10.46
N PHE A 156 -14.70 -31.40 11.38
CA PHE A 156 -14.73 -31.67 12.82
C PHE A 156 -16.10 -32.21 13.27
N LEU A 157 -17.19 -31.65 12.74
CA LEU A 157 -18.55 -32.10 13.05
C LEU A 157 -18.83 -33.51 12.49
N ALA A 158 -18.39 -33.81 11.27
CA ALA A 158 -18.52 -35.14 10.69
C ALA A 158 -17.75 -36.20 11.49
N PHE A 159 -16.54 -35.87 11.96
CA PHE A 159 -15.73 -36.76 12.79
C PHE A 159 -16.34 -37.00 14.17
N ALA A 160 -16.92 -35.95 14.80
CA ALA A 160 -17.61 -36.07 16.07
C ALA A 160 -18.88 -36.94 15.98
N ILE A 161 -19.65 -36.81 14.90
CA ILE A 161 -20.84 -37.65 14.66
C ILE A 161 -20.42 -39.12 14.43
N LEU A 162 -19.35 -39.37 13.68
CA LEU A 162 -18.83 -40.73 13.46
C LEU A 162 -18.40 -41.40 14.77
N LEU A 163 -17.75 -40.64 15.68
CA LEU A 163 -17.35 -41.11 17.01
C LEU A 163 -18.51 -41.37 17.97
N LEU A 164 -19.68 -40.79 17.73
CA LEU A 164 -20.90 -41.01 18.53
C LEU A 164 -21.73 -42.22 18.06
N ILE A 165 -21.49 -42.69 16.84
CA ILE A 165 -22.21 -43.81 16.22
C ILE A 165 -21.45 -45.14 16.38
N LEU A 166 -20.14 -45.09 16.62
CA LEU A 166 -19.27 -46.22 16.99
C LEU A 166 -19.33 -46.52 18.49
#